data_AF-A0A7H8NCA7-F1
#
_entry.id   AF-A0A7H8NCA7-F1
#
_cell.length_a   1.000
_cell.length_b   1.000
_cell.length_c   1.000
_cell.angle_alpha   90.00
_cell.angle_beta   90.00
_cell.angle_gamma   90.00
#
_symmetry.space_group_name_H-M   'P 1'
#
loop_
_entity.id
_entity.type
_entity.pdbx_description
1 polymer ?
#
loop_
_entity_poly.entity_id
_entity_poly.type
_entity_poly.pdbx_seq_one_letter_code
_entity_poly.pdbx_strand_id
1 'polypeptide(L)'
;MSIRYTARARGALAAGAVAVSVSLLVAGCGGGGGGDEGDDARPAGSQSASVGGNAPKGDGGSDQEPVSEIEPIAELRGEMGMVLSLTEAKRDSGGFVTVSGQVENTGDRIYTRANKWRGDETDVIKHGSSTAGATLIDPGGKKRYYVLRDTDGRCLCTMGLGTVKAGATVPVFMQFPAPPEEVDEVQFQMPTFPPATIKITG
;
A
#
# COMPACT_ATOMS: atom_id res chain seq x y z
N MET A 1 -32.21 43.28 11.31
CA MET A 1 -31.74 43.15 9.91
C MET A 1 -32.44 41.96 9.28
N SER A 2 -33.40 42.22 8.40
CA SER A 2 -34.27 41.22 7.77
C SER A 2 -33.99 41.19 6.28
N ILE A 3 -33.30 40.17 5.80
CA ILE A 3 -33.02 39.97 4.37
C ILE A 3 -34.04 38.97 3.84
N ARG A 4 -34.81 39.41 2.85
CA ARG A 4 -35.91 38.69 2.21
C ARG A 4 -35.33 37.71 1.19
N TYR A 5 -35.79 36.47 1.24
CA TYR A 5 -35.52 35.44 0.23
C TYR A 5 -36.29 35.74 -1.04
N THR A 6 -35.60 35.90 -2.16
CA THR A 6 -36.20 35.94 -3.50
C THR A 6 -36.14 34.54 -4.12
N ALA A 7 -37.27 33.86 -4.19
CA ALA A 7 -37.47 32.71 -5.05
C ALA A 7 -37.71 33.19 -6.49
N ARG A 8 -37.02 32.58 -7.47
CA ARG A 8 -37.34 32.73 -8.90
C ARG A 8 -37.62 31.35 -9.50
N ALA A 9 -38.73 31.29 -10.23
CA ALA A 9 -39.38 30.08 -10.70
C ALA A 9 -38.83 29.59 -12.06
N ARG A 10 -38.87 28.26 -12.21
CA ARG A 10 -39.29 27.44 -13.37
C ARG A 10 -38.92 27.88 -14.80
N GLY A 11 -38.21 26.98 -15.49
CA GLY A 11 -38.25 26.80 -16.94
C GLY A 11 -37.82 25.37 -17.29
N ALA A 12 -38.65 24.65 -18.04
CA ALA A 12 -38.53 23.23 -18.38
C ALA A 12 -37.96 23.00 -19.79
N LEU A 13 -37.73 21.72 -20.11
CA LEU A 13 -37.43 21.10 -21.44
C LEU A 13 -35.93 21.15 -21.80
N ALA A 14 -35.30 20.11 -22.36
CA ALA A 14 -35.82 19.08 -23.25
C ALA A 14 -35.04 17.75 -23.13
N ALA A 15 -35.74 16.67 -23.46
CA ALA A 15 -35.19 15.34 -23.69
C ALA A 15 -34.34 15.29 -24.97
N GLY A 16 -33.30 14.46 -24.95
CA GLY A 16 -32.54 14.09 -26.15
C GLY A 16 -31.91 12.72 -25.93
N ALA A 17 -32.56 11.67 -26.42
CA ALA A 17 -32.00 10.33 -26.52
C ALA A 17 -31.21 10.23 -27.85
N VAL A 18 -29.96 9.78 -27.78
CA VAL A 18 -29.23 9.29 -28.96
C VAL A 18 -28.68 7.91 -28.61
N ALA A 19 -29.28 6.90 -29.23
CA ALA A 19 -28.79 5.53 -29.23
C ALA A 19 -27.83 5.35 -30.41
N VAL A 20 -26.65 4.79 -30.15
CA VAL A 20 -25.83 4.13 -31.18
C VAL A 20 -25.30 2.83 -30.58
N SER A 21 -25.91 1.72 -31.01
CA SER A 21 -25.47 0.35 -30.76
C SER A 21 -24.45 -0.06 -31.80
N VAL A 22 -23.27 -0.53 -31.39
CA VAL A 22 -22.36 -1.31 -32.24
C VAL A 22 -21.98 -2.58 -31.49
N SER A 23 -22.48 -3.71 -32.00
CA SER A 23 -22.18 -5.06 -31.55
C SER A 23 -20.99 -5.60 -32.35
N LEU A 24 -19.91 -5.98 -31.68
CA LEU A 24 -18.82 -6.77 -32.29
C LEU A 24 -18.91 -8.20 -31.75
N LEU A 25 -19.43 -9.09 -32.58
CA LEU A 25 -19.36 -10.54 -32.42
C LEU A 25 -18.01 -11.01 -33.00
N VAL A 26 -17.16 -11.63 -32.19
CA VAL A 26 -16.08 -12.49 -32.69
C VAL A 26 -16.44 -13.92 -32.37
N ALA A 27 -16.86 -14.65 -33.40
CA ALA A 27 -16.89 -16.10 -33.40
C ALA A 27 -15.48 -16.61 -33.72
N GLY A 28 -14.80 -17.16 -32.71
CA GLY A 28 -13.59 -17.96 -32.90
C GLY A 28 -13.98 -19.43 -33.03
N CYS A 29 -14.04 -19.91 -34.27
CA CYS A 29 -14.17 -21.32 -34.63
C CYS A 29 -12.80 -21.82 -35.08
N GLY A 30 -12.31 -22.86 -34.40
CA GLY A 30 -11.14 -23.65 -34.75
C GLY A 30 -10.82 -24.54 -33.56
N GLY A 31 -10.85 -25.86 -33.59
CA GLY A 31 -10.96 -26.78 -34.71
C GLY A 31 -10.05 -27.97 -34.39
N GLY A 32 -10.66 -29.10 -33.98
CA GLY A 32 -10.11 -30.44 -34.16
C GLY A 32 -9.40 -31.12 -32.98
N GLY A 33 -9.90 -32.31 -32.63
CA GLY A 33 -9.06 -33.42 -32.14
C GLY A 33 -9.41 -33.93 -30.74
N GLY A 34 -10.36 -34.86 -30.64
CA GLY A 34 -10.59 -35.65 -29.44
C GLY A 34 -9.65 -36.87 -29.34
N GLY A 35 -9.76 -37.60 -28.23
CA GLY A 35 -9.13 -38.92 -28.05
C GLY A 35 -8.72 -39.18 -26.60
N ASP A 36 -9.51 -40.02 -25.95
CA ASP A 36 -9.42 -40.51 -24.57
C ASP A 36 -8.58 -41.81 -24.50
N GLU A 37 -8.03 -42.10 -23.31
CA GLU A 37 -7.68 -43.42 -22.73
C GLU A 37 -6.76 -44.43 -23.47
N GLY A 38 -5.86 -45.07 -22.69
CA GLY A 38 -5.39 -46.44 -22.99
C GLY A 38 -3.90 -46.76 -22.77
N ASP A 39 -3.58 -47.11 -21.52
CA ASP A 39 -2.64 -48.10 -20.97
C ASP A 39 -1.45 -48.76 -21.73
N ASP A 40 -0.46 -49.05 -20.88
CA ASP A 40 0.55 -50.13 -20.89
C ASP A 40 1.60 -50.28 -22.02
N ALA A 41 2.84 -49.95 -21.67
CA ALA A 41 3.98 -50.87 -21.83
C ALA A 41 5.19 -50.47 -20.96
N ARG A 42 5.43 -51.22 -19.89
CA ARG A 42 6.76 -51.31 -19.24
C ARG A 42 7.74 -52.04 -20.18
N PRO A 43 9.05 -51.79 -20.03
CA PRO A 43 9.82 -52.78 -19.27
C PRO A 43 10.72 -52.15 -18.20
N ALA A 44 10.92 -52.94 -17.15
CA ALA A 44 11.81 -52.67 -16.04
C ALA A 44 13.29 -52.76 -16.46
N GLY A 45 14.12 -51.93 -15.85
CA GLY A 45 15.58 -52.00 -15.95
C GLY A 45 16.24 -51.13 -14.89
N SER A 46 16.72 -51.76 -13.83
CA SER A 46 17.40 -51.18 -12.67
C SER A 46 18.50 -50.17 -12.99
N GLN A 47 18.61 -49.13 -12.16
CA GLN A 47 19.84 -48.81 -11.41
C GLN A 47 19.59 -47.63 -10.45
N SER A 48 19.57 -47.93 -9.15
CA SER A 48 19.77 -46.93 -8.09
C SER A 48 21.26 -46.56 -8.08
N ALA A 49 21.57 -45.29 -8.33
CA ALA A 49 22.85 -44.70 -8.00
C ALA A 49 22.66 -43.79 -6.79
N SER A 50 23.05 -44.32 -5.63
CA SER A 50 23.29 -43.54 -4.43
C SER A 50 24.49 -42.64 -4.64
N VAL A 51 24.29 -41.32 -4.75
CA VAL A 51 25.37 -40.35 -4.55
C VAL A 51 25.28 -39.89 -3.10
N GLY A 52 26.02 -40.60 -2.24
CA GLY A 52 26.45 -40.07 -0.96
C GLY A 52 27.51 -39.01 -1.21
N GLY A 53 27.13 -37.74 -1.05
CA GLY A 53 28.04 -36.60 -1.01
C GLY A 53 28.06 -36.04 0.41
N ASN A 54 29.20 -36.24 1.10
CA ASN A 54 29.53 -35.67 2.40
C ASN A 54 29.14 -34.18 2.49
N ALA A 55 28.23 -33.83 3.40
CA ALA A 55 28.04 -32.46 3.85
C ALA A 55 29.06 -32.14 4.96
N PRO A 56 29.96 -31.16 4.81
CA PRO A 56 30.72 -30.64 5.94
C PRO A 56 29.76 -29.84 6.82
N LYS A 57 29.77 -30.15 8.12
CA LYS A 57 29.20 -29.31 9.19
C LYS A 57 29.93 -27.97 9.16
N GLY A 58 29.34 -26.98 8.49
CA GLY A 58 29.73 -25.58 8.58
C GLY A 58 29.05 -24.98 9.80
N ASP A 59 29.80 -24.88 10.90
CA ASP A 59 29.52 -23.97 11.99
C ASP A 59 29.77 -22.54 11.46
N GLY A 60 28.73 -21.97 10.84
CA GLY A 60 28.74 -20.63 10.30
C GLY A 60 27.87 -19.76 11.18
N GLY A 61 28.48 -19.18 12.21
CA GLY A 61 27.90 -18.08 12.97
C GLY A 61 27.33 -17.06 11.98
N SER A 62 26.02 -16.86 12.04
CA SER A 62 25.38 -15.76 11.35
C SER A 62 25.73 -14.51 12.14
N ASP A 63 26.91 -13.95 11.85
CA ASP A 63 27.19 -12.56 12.16
C ASP A 63 26.18 -11.75 11.33
N GLN A 64 25.00 -11.53 11.91
CA GLN A 64 24.15 -10.43 11.50
C GLN A 64 24.98 -9.18 11.76
N GLU A 65 25.52 -8.61 10.67
CA GLU A 65 26.06 -7.26 10.71
C GLU A 65 25.06 -6.38 11.47
N PRO A 66 25.52 -5.59 12.46
CA PRO A 66 24.62 -4.72 13.19
C PRO A 66 23.95 -3.80 12.17
N VAL A 67 22.65 -3.99 11.98
CA VAL A 67 21.81 -3.06 11.25
C VAL A 67 22.09 -1.72 11.91
N SER A 68 22.77 -0.83 11.20
CA SER A 68 23.09 0.49 11.71
C SER A 68 21.75 1.07 12.15
N GLU A 69 21.60 1.39 13.44
CA GLU A 69 20.37 1.96 13.96
C GLU A 69 20.17 3.31 13.25
N ILE A 70 19.36 3.31 12.20
CA ILE A 70 18.95 4.54 11.53
C ILE A 70 18.06 5.25 12.53
N GLU A 71 18.57 6.33 13.14
CA GLU A 71 17.79 7.15 14.05
C GLU A 71 16.52 7.65 13.35
N PRO A 72 15.33 7.44 13.94
CA PRO A 72 14.10 7.87 13.31
C PRO A 72 13.99 9.41 13.32
N ILE A 73 13.55 9.99 12.20
CA ILE A 73 13.23 11.41 12.10
C ILE A 73 11.96 11.78 12.90
N ALA A 74 11.12 10.79 13.19
CA ALA A 74 9.99 10.92 14.11
C ALA A 74 9.57 9.55 14.66
N GLU A 75 9.16 9.53 15.93
CA GLU A 75 8.55 8.37 16.57
C GLU A 75 7.13 8.73 17.05
N LEU A 76 6.15 7.91 16.69
CA LEU A 76 4.75 8.13 17.01
C LEU A 76 4.22 6.93 17.79
N ARG A 77 3.69 7.18 18.99
CA ARG A 77 3.09 6.16 19.85
C ARG A 77 1.58 6.13 19.64
N GLY A 78 1.12 5.08 18.98
CA GLY A 78 -0.29 4.85 18.67
C GLY A 78 -1.03 4.08 19.77
N GLU A 79 -2.24 3.65 19.44
CA GLU A 79 -3.07 2.86 20.34
C GLU A 79 -2.46 1.47 20.64
N MET A 80 -2.74 0.93 21.83
CA MET A 80 -2.50 -0.48 22.18
C MET A 80 -1.06 -0.98 21.95
N GLY A 81 -0.06 -0.13 22.20
CA GLY A 81 1.36 -0.52 22.10
C GLY A 81 1.94 -0.42 20.68
N MET A 82 1.20 0.16 19.73
CA MET A 82 1.74 0.42 18.40
C MET A 82 2.73 1.58 18.42
N VAL A 83 3.88 1.39 17.80
CA VAL A 83 4.89 2.43 17.59
C VAL A 83 5.16 2.54 16.10
N LEU A 84 5.13 3.76 15.55
CA LEU A 84 5.54 4.05 14.18
C LEU A 84 6.81 4.88 14.25
N SER A 85 7.89 4.37 13.68
CA SER A 85 9.18 5.05 13.57
C SER A 85 9.42 5.41 12.12
N LEU A 86 9.40 6.70 11.81
CA LEU A 86 9.69 7.22 10.48
C LEU A 86 11.19 7.44 10.35
N THR A 87 11.81 6.88 9.33
CA THR A 87 13.27 6.93 9.13
C THR A 87 13.66 8.00 8.13
N GLU A 88 12.83 8.25 7.13
CA GLU A 88 13.10 9.28 6.11
C GLU A 88 11.81 9.78 5.47
N ALA A 89 11.86 11.02 4.96
CA ALA A 89 10.90 11.56 4.01
C ALA A 89 11.69 12.21 2.88
N LYS A 90 11.76 11.52 1.74
CA LYS A 90 12.66 11.88 0.65
C LYS A 90 11.89 12.33 -0.57
N ARG A 91 12.18 13.55 -1.02
CA ARG A 91 11.76 14.10 -2.31
C ARG A 91 12.60 13.46 -3.42
N ASP A 92 11.96 13.14 -4.53
CA ASP A 92 12.61 12.70 -5.75
C ASP A 92 12.40 13.69 -6.90
N SER A 93 13.24 13.55 -7.93
CA SER A 93 13.18 14.38 -9.14
C SER A 93 11.94 14.11 -10.01
N GLY A 94 11.16 13.07 -9.69
CA GLY A 94 9.89 12.75 -10.33
C GLY A 94 8.72 13.57 -9.77
N GLY A 95 8.93 14.38 -8.74
CA GLY A 95 7.90 15.21 -8.13
C GLY A 95 7.12 14.47 -7.03
N PHE A 96 7.72 13.47 -6.40
CA PHE A 96 7.13 12.74 -5.29
C PHE A 96 7.94 12.88 -4.01
N VAL A 97 7.28 12.61 -2.88
CA VAL A 97 7.91 12.42 -1.58
C VAL A 97 7.58 11.02 -1.09
N THR A 98 8.60 10.22 -0.80
CA THR A 98 8.45 8.90 -0.20
C THR A 98 8.80 8.98 1.28
N VAL A 99 7.84 8.63 2.13
CA VAL A 99 8.05 8.49 3.57
C VAL A 99 8.25 7.02 3.89
N SER A 100 9.39 6.68 4.50
CA SER A 100 9.77 5.32 4.88
C SER A 100 9.84 5.20 6.40
N GLY A 101 9.63 3.99 6.91
CA GLY A 101 9.73 3.72 8.33
C GLY A 101 9.36 2.28 8.66
N GLN A 102 9.00 2.07 9.92
CA GLN A 102 8.53 0.79 10.42
C GLN A 102 7.44 0.97 11.47
N VAL A 103 6.53 0.01 11.50
CA VAL A 103 5.53 -0.13 12.55
C VAL A 103 5.93 -1.30 13.44
N GLU A 104 5.90 -1.11 14.74
CA GLU A 104 6.18 -2.13 15.74
C GLU A 104 5.00 -2.28 16.69
N ASN A 105 4.64 -3.52 17.02
CA ASN A 105 3.69 -3.82 18.09
C ASN A 105 4.46 -4.22 19.35
N THR A 106 4.65 -3.25 20.25
CA THR A 106 5.31 -3.45 21.56
C THR A 106 4.37 -4.06 22.62
N GLY A 107 3.11 -4.29 22.28
CA GLY A 107 2.12 -4.92 23.15
C GLY A 107 2.27 -6.45 23.21
N ASP A 108 1.48 -7.06 24.09
CA ASP A 108 1.44 -8.50 24.34
C ASP A 108 0.39 -9.25 23.48
N ARG A 109 -0.39 -8.52 22.67
CA ARG A 109 -1.50 -9.06 21.85
C ARG A 109 -1.38 -8.65 20.39
N ILE A 110 -2.01 -9.42 19.51
CA ILE A 110 -2.17 -9.05 18.10
C ILE A 110 -3.00 -7.76 17.98
N TYR A 111 -2.48 -6.78 17.23
CA TYR A 111 -3.18 -5.56 16.88
C TYR A 111 -4.05 -5.81 15.64
N THR A 112 -5.37 -5.82 15.81
CA THR A 112 -6.35 -6.16 14.75
C THR A 112 -6.98 -4.95 14.06
N ARG A 113 -6.55 -3.74 14.43
CA ARG A 113 -7.12 -2.47 13.93
C ARG A 113 -6.26 -1.79 12.86
N ALA A 114 -5.24 -2.48 12.32
CA ALA A 114 -4.35 -1.92 11.29
C ALA A 114 -5.09 -1.65 9.97
N ASN A 115 -6.22 -2.31 9.73
CA ASN A 115 -7.13 -1.98 8.62
C ASN A 115 -7.62 -0.50 8.64
N LYS A 116 -7.60 0.18 9.80
CA LYS A 116 -7.93 1.61 9.90
C LYS A 116 -6.87 2.51 9.25
N TRP A 117 -5.62 2.08 9.12
CA TRP A 117 -4.52 2.87 8.54
C TRP A 117 -4.72 3.18 7.07
N ARG A 118 -5.57 2.40 6.40
CA ARG A 118 -6.00 2.61 5.03
C ARG A 118 -6.85 3.87 4.84
N GLY A 119 -7.55 4.31 5.89
CA GLY A 119 -8.60 5.32 5.79
C GLY A 119 -9.90 4.80 5.16
N ASP A 120 -10.80 5.74 4.90
CA ASP A 120 -12.21 5.48 4.57
C ASP A 120 -12.57 5.77 3.10
N GLU A 121 -11.57 5.94 2.24
CA GLU A 121 -11.80 6.28 0.84
C GLU A 121 -12.11 5.04 -0.01
N THR A 122 -13.20 5.13 -0.79
CA THR A 122 -13.90 3.98 -1.38
C THR A 122 -13.02 3.14 -2.31
N ASP A 123 -12.19 3.77 -3.15
CA ASP A 123 -11.39 3.00 -4.11
C ASP A 123 -10.26 2.26 -3.40
N VAL A 124 -9.58 2.90 -2.46
CA VAL A 124 -8.58 2.23 -1.63
C VAL A 124 -9.20 1.08 -0.81
N ILE A 125 -10.43 1.23 -0.30
CA ILE A 125 -11.11 0.16 0.45
C ILE A 125 -11.21 -1.15 -0.36
N LYS A 126 -11.48 -1.06 -1.66
CA LYS A 126 -11.63 -2.22 -2.56
C LYS A 126 -10.34 -3.03 -2.71
N HIS A 127 -9.19 -2.41 -2.47
CA HIS A 127 -7.88 -3.05 -2.66
C HIS A 127 -7.28 -3.67 -1.39
N GLY A 128 -8.02 -3.69 -0.28
CA GLY A 128 -7.61 -4.34 0.96
C GLY A 128 -6.89 -3.39 1.92
N SER A 129 -6.31 -3.93 2.98
CA SER A 129 -5.62 -3.16 4.04
C SER A 129 -4.30 -2.57 3.54
N SER A 130 -3.99 -1.34 3.95
CA SER A 130 -2.76 -0.64 3.57
C SER A 130 -2.48 0.55 4.50
N THR A 131 -1.41 1.31 4.25
CA THR A 131 -1.09 2.60 4.91
C THR A 131 -1.63 3.82 4.17
N ALA A 132 -2.56 3.64 3.22
CA ALA A 132 -3.02 4.69 2.31
C ALA A 132 -3.73 5.89 2.98
N GLY A 133 -4.19 5.73 4.22
CA GLY A 133 -4.83 6.79 4.99
C GLY A 133 -3.85 7.80 5.57
N ALA A 134 -2.54 7.58 5.38
CA ALA A 134 -1.53 8.56 5.75
C ALA A 134 -1.65 9.84 4.90
N THR A 135 -1.29 10.98 5.48
CA THR A 135 -1.30 12.28 4.80
C THR A 135 -0.12 13.14 5.23
N LEU A 136 0.31 14.02 4.34
CA LEU A 136 1.20 15.14 4.66
C LEU A 136 0.38 16.43 4.65
N ILE A 137 0.60 17.29 5.63
CA ILE A 137 -0.07 18.60 5.72
C ILE A 137 1.01 19.67 5.68
N ASP A 138 0.90 20.54 4.69
CA ASP A 138 1.62 21.81 4.63
C ASP A 138 0.70 22.91 5.21
N PRO A 139 0.94 23.36 6.45
CA PRO A 139 0.13 24.39 7.07
C PRO A 139 0.32 25.76 6.39
N GLY A 140 1.51 26.04 5.85
CA GLY A 140 1.83 27.30 5.18
C GLY A 140 1.09 27.45 3.85
N GLY A 141 1.17 26.42 3.01
CA GLY A 141 0.42 26.33 1.76
C GLY A 141 -1.05 25.96 1.93
N LYS A 142 -1.49 25.60 3.16
CA LYS A 142 -2.86 25.17 3.49
C LYS A 142 -3.31 23.97 2.66
N LYS A 143 -2.38 23.04 2.40
CA LYS A 143 -2.60 21.86 1.57
C LYS A 143 -2.46 20.59 2.39
N ARG A 144 -3.29 19.61 2.05
CA ARG A 144 -3.17 18.22 2.50
C ARG A 144 -2.89 17.35 1.29
N TYR A 145 -1.82 16.58 1.36
CA TYR A 145 -1.37 15.64 0.35
C TYR A 145 -1.73 14.23 0.82
N TYR A 146 -2.37 13.46 -0.05
CA TYR A 146 -2.75 12.07 0.21
C TYR A 146 -1.78 11.14 -0.50
N VAL A 147 -1.70 9.89 -0.02
CA VAL A 147 -0.94 8.84 -0.71
C VAL A 147 -1.43 8.69 -2.16
N LEU A 148 -0.47 8.58 -3.08
CA LEU A 148 -0.72 8.41 -4.51
C LEU A 148 -1.44 7.09 -4.79
N ARG A 149 -2.14 7.04 -5.94
CA ARG A 149 -2.77 5.81 -6.46
C ARG A 149 -2.30 5.49 -7.87
N ASP A 150 -2.33 4.22 -8.19
CA ASP A 150 -2.28 3.75 -9.58
C ASP A 150 -3.62 3.99 -10.31
N THR A 151 -3.69 3.65 -11.59
CA THR A 151 -4.89 3.78 -12.42
C THR A 151 -6.04 2.88 -12.00
N ASP A 152 -5.76 1.84 -11.22
CA ASP A 152 -6.75 0.89 -10.73
C ASP A 152 -7.31 1.27 -9.36
N GLY A 153 -6.69 2.25 -8.67
CA GLY A 153 -7.06 2.71 -7.33
C GLY A 153 -6.23 2.13 -6.18
N ARG A 154 -5.18 1.33 -6.46
CA ARG A 154 -4.27 0.84 -5.42
C ARG A 154 -3.33 1.96 -4.99
N CYS A 155 -3.04 2.04 -3.69
CA CYS A 155 -2.07 3.02 -3.22
C CYS A 155 -0.65 2.67 -3.66
N LEU A 156 0.19 3.70 -3.81
CA LEU A 156 1.64 3.56 -3.81
C LEU A 156 2.15 3.58 -2.37
N CYS A 157 1.84 2.50 -1.65
CA CYS A 157 2.17 2.34 -0.24
C CYS A 157 2.22 0.86 0.18
N THR A 158 2.59 0.60 1.43
CA THR A 158 2.58 -0.76 1.96
C THR A 158 1.16 -1.33 2.05
N MET A 159 0.96 -2.46 1.38
CA MET A 159 -0.30 -3.21 1.31
C MET A 159 -0.28 -4.41 2.29
N GLY A 160 -1.46 -4.99 2.55
CA GLY A 160 -1.59 -6.23 3.32
C GLY A 160 -1.52 -6.10 4.85
N LEU A 161 -1.50 -4.87 5.38
CA LEU A 161 -1.39 -4.61 6.82
C LEU A 161 -2.74 -4.64 7.54
N GLY A 162 -3.39 -5.80 7.57
CA GLY A 162 -4.66 -5.97 8.28
C GLY A 162 -4.49 -6.12 9.80
N THR A 163 -3.37 -6.73 10.21
CA THR A 163 -3.04 -7.01 11.61
C THR A 163 -1.53 -6.93 11.85
N VAL A 164 -1.10 -6.65 13.07
CA VAL A 164 0.32 -6.72 13.47
C VAL A 164 0.45 -7.61 14.71
N LYS A 165 1.23 -8.70 14.61
CA LYS A 165 1.45 -9.64 15.73
C LYS A 165 2.21 -8.93 16.87
N ALA A 166 2.03 -9.38 18.11
CA ALA A 166 2.83 -8.91 19.24
C ALA A 166 4.32 -9.14 18.97
N GLY A 167 5.16 -8.15 19.27
CA GLY A 167 6.61 -8.16 19.01
C GLY A 167 7.01 -8.11 17.54
N ALA A 168 6.06 -7.96 16.60
CA ALA A 168 6.40 -7.84 15.19
C ALA A 168 6.74 -6.40 14.82
N THR A 169 7.81 -6.26 14.06
CA THR A 169 8.20 -5.04 13.36
C THR A 169 7.98 -5.24 11.86
N VAL A 170 7.29 -4.31 11.23
CA VAL A 170 6.93 -4.37 9.81
C VAL A 170 7.38 -3.08 9.12
N PRO A 171 8.25 -3.16 8.10
CA PRO A 171 8.64 -1.99 7.33
C PRO A 171 7.44 -1.44 6.57
N VAL A 172 7.34 -0.11 6.51
CA VAL A 172 6.27 0.60 5.82
C VAL A 172 6.83 1.72 4.96
N PHE A 173 6.14 2.00 3.86
CA PHE A 173 6.37 3.18 3.04
C PHE A 173 5.04 3.76 2.55
N MET A 174 5.05 5.06 2.25
CA MET A 174 3.94 5.81 1.69
C MET A 174 4.50 6.84 0.71
N GLN A 175 4.01 6.87 -0.53
CA GLN A 175 4.41 7.85 -1.53
C GLN A 175 3.33 8.91 -1.75
N PHE A 176 3.75 10.17 -1.72
CA PHE A 176 2.91 11.36 -1.84
C PHE A 176 3.32 12.19 -3.05
N PRO A 177 2.42 12.98 -3.64
CA PRO A 177 2.85 14.10 -4.47
C PRO A 177 3.69 15.06 -3.64
N ALA A 178 4.79 15.55 -4.20
CA ALA A 178 5.67 16.47 -3.48
C ALA A 178 4.98 17.82 -3.22
N PRO A 179 5.11 18.39 -2.01
CA PRO A 179 4.85 19.81 -1.78
C PRO A 179 5.73 20.72 -2.67
N PRO A 180 5.47 22.04 -2.76
CA PRO A 180 6.40 22.99 -3.39
C PRO A 180 7.84 22.83 -2.88
N GLU A 181 8.85 23.18 -3.68
CA GLU A 181 10.27 22.97 -3.29
C GLU A 181 10.67 23.77 -2.06
N GLU A 182 10.04 24.92 -1.82
CA GLU A 182 10.25 25.73 -0.63
C GLU A 182 9.67 25.12 0.66
N VAL A 183 8.90 24.02 0.56
CA VAL A 183 8.31 23.33 1.71
C VAL A 183 9.19 22.12 2.08
N ASP A 184 9.99 22.31 3.13
CA ASP A 184 10.90 21.33 3.71
C ASP A 184 10.38 20.71 5.02
N GLU A 185 9.30 21.24 5.58
CA GLU A 185 8.67 20.75 6.80
C GLU A 185 7.16 20.55 6.60
N VAL A 186 6.67 19.38 7.00
CA VAL A 186 5.25 19.02 6.92
C VAL A 186 4.81 18.27 8.17
N GLN A 187 3.51 18.29 8.44
CA GLN A 187 2.93 17.41 9.45
C GLN A 187 2.47 16.09 8.81
N PHE A 188 3.08 15.00 9.24
CA PHE A 188 2.63 13.65 8.94
C PHE A 188 1.45 13.26 9.84
N GLN A 189 0.45 12.61 9.25
CA GLN A 189 -0.67 12.01 9.97
C GLN A 189 -0.94 10.61 9.44
N MET A 190 -1.24 9.67 10.33
CA MET A 190 -1.75 8.34 9.97
C MET A 190 -2.82 7.94 10.99
N PRO A 191 -3.93 7.27 10.57
CA PRO A 191 -4.98 6.87 11.50
C PRO A 191 -4.44 6.07 12.68
N THR A 192 -5.01 6.27 13.88
CA THR A 192 -4.62 5.64 15.16
C THR A 192 -3.26 6.04 15.74
N PHE A 193 -2.55 6.96 15.08
CA PHE A 193 -1.34 7.61 15.60
C PHE A 193 -1.58 9.12 15.78
N PRO A 194 -0.88 9.77 16.73
CA PRO A 194 -0.84 11.23 16.77
C PRO A 194 -0.19 11.79 15.49
N PRO A 195 -0.33 13.10 15.18
CA PRO A 195 0.46 13.74 14.15
C PRO A 195 1.93 13.93 14.58
N ALA A 196 2.86 13.99 13.63
CA ALA A 196 4.24 14.39 13.88
C ALA A 196 4.75 15.35 12.80
N THR A 197 5.57 16.32 13.19
CA THR A 197 6.29 17.16 12.24
C THR A 197 7.50 16.39 11.74
N ILE A 198 7.67 16.34 10.41
CA ILE A 198 8.81 15.69 9.75
C ILE A 198 9.43 16.63 8.73
N LYS A 199 10.75 16.48 8.53
CA LYS A 199 11.49 17.19 7.50
C LYS A 199 11.57 16.36 6.23
N ILE A 200 11.33 17.02 5.10
CA ILE A 200 11.53 16.47 3.77
C ILE A 200 12.97 16.79 3.34
N THR A 201 13.67 15.79 2.84
CA THR A 201 15.03 15.93 2.28
C THR A 201 15.03 15.59 0.80
N GLY A 202 16.07 16.01 0.07
CA GLY A 202 16.23 15.71 -1.36
C GLY A 202 15.88 16.88 -2.25
#